data_AF-A0A1C4GMQ7-F1
#
_entry.id   AF-A0A1C4GMQ7-F1
#
_cell.length_a   1.000
_cell.length_b   1.000
_cell.length_c   1.000
_cell.angle_alpha   90.00
_cell.angle_beta   90.00
_cell.angle_gamma   90.00
#
_symmetry.space_group_name_H-M   'P 1'
#
loop_
_entity.id
_entity.type
_entity.pdbx_description
1 polymer ?
#
loop_
_entity_poly.entity_id
_entity_poly.type
_entity_poly.pdbx_seq_one_letter_code
_entity_poly.pdbx_strand_id
1 'polypeptide(L)' 'MKRYRSFVESLQESIGRQLTKNESRTILWLAGYEQNTVNDIVSIVNAAHEYRKNEN' A
#
# COMPACT_ATOMS: atom_id res chain seq x y z
N MET A 1 16.80 -8.14 3.74
CA MET A 1 16.53 -8.45 2.32
C MET A 1 15.59 -9.65 2.11
N LYS A 2 15.81 -10.84 2.70
CA LYS A 2 14.92 -12.01 2.50
C LYS A 2 13.45 -11.77 2.92
N ARG A 3 13.21 -11.09 4.05
CA ARG A 3 11.86 -10.75 4.54
C ARG A 3 11.08 -9.81 3.61
N TYR A 4 11.76 -8.81 3.05
CA TYR A 4 11.15 -7.87 2.10
C TYR A 4 10.74 -8.56 0.80
N ARG A 5 11.59 -9.46 0.26
CA ARG A 5 11.26 -10.23 -0.94
C ARG A 5 10.03 -11.11 -0.72
N SER A 6 10.01 -11.88 0.36
CA SER A 6 8.86 -12.75 0.69
C SER A 6 7.57 -11.95 0.90
N PHE A 7 7.65 -10.78 1.54
CA PHE A 7 6.50 -9.88 1.67
C PHE A 7 5.97 -9.39 0.32
N VAL A 8 6.85 -8.94 -0.58
CA VAL A 8 6.46 -8.48 -1.92
C VAL A 8 5.87 -9.62 -2.76
N GLU A 9 6.44 -10.82 -2.67
CA GLU A 9 5.93 -12.00 -3.38
C GLU A 9 4.51 -12.35 -2.92
N SER A 10 4.27 -12.48 -1.62
CA SER A 10 2.93 -12.77 -1.08
C SER A 10 1.92 -11.66 -1.39
N LEU A 11 2.35 -10.39 -1.40
CA LEU A 11 1.49 -9.26 -1.77
C LEU A 11 1.09 -9.33 -3.25
N GLN A 12 2.04 -9.62 -4.14
CA GLN A 12 1.76 -9.75 -5.57
C GLN A 12 0.87 -10.94 -5.90
N GLU A 13 1.04 -12.06 -5.20
CA GLU A 13 0.13 -13.21 -5.28
C GLU A 13 -1.29 -12.81 -4.87
N SER A 14 -1.43 -12.04 -3.79
CA SER A 14 -2.73 -11.59 -3.28
C SER A 14 -3.44 -10.61 -4.24
N ILE A 15 -2.70 -9.73 -4.91
CA ILE A 15 -3.24 -8.75 -5.85
C ILE A 15 -3.44 -9.37 -7.25
N GLY A 16 -2.83 -10.54 -7.54
CA GLY A 16 -2.93 -11.22 -8.83
C GLY A 16 -2.14 -10.55 -9.96
N ARG A 17 -1.22 -9.64 -9.64
CA ARG A 17 -0.31 -9.02 -10.60
C ARG A 17 0.99 -8.58 -9.94
N GLN A 18 2.01 -8.36 -10.76
CA GLN A 18 3.25 -7.75 -10.32
C GLN A 18 3.03 -6.27 -9.95
N LEU A 19 3.77 -5.81 -8.94
CA LEU A 19 3.82 -4.39 -8.61
C LEU A 19 4.58 -3.65 -9.70
N THR A 20 4.09 -2.47 -10.07
CA THR A 20 4.88 -1.52 -10.83
C THR A 20 6.09 -1.04 -10.02
N LYS A 21 7.04 -0.42 -10.70
CA LYS A 21 8.22 0.18 -10.05
C LYS A 21 7.84 1.20 -8.96
N ASN A 22 6.77 1.97 -9.20
CA ASN A 22 6.31 2.98 -8.25
C ASN A 22 5.64 2.34 -7.04
N GLU A 23 4.77 1.34 -7.26
CA GLU A 23 4.14 0.60 -6.15
C GLU A 23 5.17 -0.13 -5.29
N SER A 24 6.19 -0.73 -5.91
CA SER A 24 7.30 -1.36 -5.17
C SER A 24 8.05 -0.35 -4.28
N ARG A 25 8.25 0.89 -4.75
CA ARG A 25 8.86 1.96 -3.94
C ARG A 25 7.94 2.41 -2.82
N THR A 26 6.65 2.53 -3.07
CA THR A 26 5.65 2.87 -2.05
C THR A 26 5.62 1.80 -0.96
N ILE A 27 5.60 0.52 -1.32
CA ILE A 27 5.64 -0.59 -0.37
C ILE A 27 6.93 -0.60 0.44
N LEU A 28 8.09 -0.36 -0.19
CA LEU A 28 9.35 -0.23 0.53
C LEU A 28 9.33 0.91 1.54
N TRP A 29 8.75 2.05 1.16
CA TRP A 29 8.59 3.21 2.03
C TRP A 29 7.65 2.89 3.21
N LEU A 30 6.50 2.26 2.95
CA LEU A 30 5.54 1.85 3.98
C LEU A 30 6.11 0.81 4.96
N ALA A 31 6.97 -0.10 4.49
CA ALA A 31 7.60 -1.11 5.34
C ALA A 31 8.52 -0.52 6.43
N GLY A 32 8.86 0.77 6.35
CA GLY A 32 9.60 1.49 7.38
C GLY A 32 8.75 2.03 8.53
N TYR A 33 7.42 1.95 8.45
CA TYR A 33 6.49 2.50 9.44
C TYR A 33 5.80 1.40 10.25
N GLU A 34 5.28 1.78 11.42
CA GLU A 34 4.41 0.92 12.21
C GLU A 34 3.08 0.68 11.49
N GLN A 35 2.47 -0.49 11.72
CA GLN A 35 1.20 -0.86 11.09
C GLN A 35 0.09 0.17 11.35
N ASN A 36 0.07 0.78 12.54
CA ASN A 36 -0.91 1.83 12.88
C ASN A 36 -0.76 3.06 11.97
N THR A 37 0.47 3.52 11.74
CA THR A 37 0.75 4.63 10.81
C THR A 37 0.32 4.31 9.40
N VAL A 38 0.56 3.07 8.93
CA VAL A 38 0.09 2.63 7.61
C VAL A 38 -1.44 2.67 7.54
N ASN A 39 -2.13 2.18 8.57
CA ASN A 39 -3.59 2.19 8.63
C ASN A 39 -4.15 3.62 8.60
N ASP A 40 -3.54 4.56 9.33
CA ASP A 40 -3.93 5.96 9.35
C ASP A 40 -3.81 6.61 7.96
N ILE A 41 -2.69 6.38 7.26
CA ILE A 41 -2.49 6.89 5.90
C ILE A 41 -3.56 6.34 4.94
N VAL A 42 -3.82 5.03 4.98
CA VAL A 42 -4.83 4.39 4.13
C VAL A 42 -6.23 4.96 4.42
N SER A 43 -6.56 5.16 5.70
CA SER A 43 -7.82 5.77 6.13
C SER A 43 -8.01 7.18 5.56
N ILE A 44 -6.98 8.04 5.64
CA ILE A 44 -7.01 9.41 5.11
C ILE A 44 -7.24 9.41 3.58
N VAL A 45 -6.52 8.55 2.85
CA VAL A 45 -6.66 8.44 1.39
C VAL A 45 -8.06 7.99 0.99
N ASN A 46 -8.60 6.99 1.70
CA ASN A 46 -9.96 6.51 1.47
C ASN A 46 -11.02 7.60 1.76
N ALA A 47 -10.87 8.34 2.86
CA ALA A 47 -11.77 9.44 3.20
C ALA A 47 -11.77 10.53 2.12
N ALA A 48 -10.59 10.90 1.61
CA ALA A 48 -10.46 11.88 0.52
C ALA A 48 -11.11 11.37 -0.79
N HIS A 49 -10.95 10.09 -1.10
CA HIS A 49 -11.57 9.48 -2.28
C HIS A 49 -13.10 9.45 -2.19
N GLU A 50 -13.64 9.01 -1.04
CA GLU A 50 -15.09 8.97 -0.82
C GLU A 50 -15.71 10.37 -0.81
N TYR A 51 -15.04 11.37 -0.22
CA TYR A 51 -15.48 12.76 -0.28
C TYR A 51 -15.65 13.22 -1.74
N ARG A 52 -14.63 12.99 -2.58
CA ARG A 52 -14.66 13.37 -3.99
C ARG A 52 -15.73 12.62 -4.79
N LYS A 53 -16.00 11.37 -4.44
CA LYS A 53 -17.06 10.57 -5.08
C LYS A 53 -18.45 11.09 -4.76
N ASN A 54 -18.66 11.66 -3.56
CA ASN A 54 -19.93 12.24 -3.12
C ASN A 54 -20.14 13.69 -3.61
N GLU A 55 -19.11 14.35 -4.15
CA GLU A 55 -19.20 15.67 -4.79
C GLU A 55 -19.50 15.63 -6.30
N ASN A 56 -19.50 14.44 -6.92
CA ASN A 56 -19.82 14.21 -8.33
C ASN A 56 -21.14 13.45 -8.50
#